data_AF-A0A5N6NEZ3-F1
#
_entry.id   AF-A0A5N6NEZ3-F1
#
_cell.length_a   1.000
_cell.length_b   1.000
_cell.length_c   1.000
_cell.angle_alpha   90.00
_cell.angle_beta   90.00
_cell.angle_gamma   90.00
#
_symmetry.space_group_name_H-M   'P 1'
#
loop_
_entity.id
_entity.type
_entity.pdbx_description
1 polymer ?
#
loop_
_entity_poly.entity_id
_entity_poly.type
_entity_poly.pdbx_seq_one_letter_code
_entity_poly.pdbx_strand_id
1 'polypeptide(L)'
;MADNNNNANRNSAGHATTDDMVAESRRRVHDIVAQVDAEMDRRVRDAARARYWGWLPTILQSWIVEERVPPYRYPGDTTPGHRLPPFGVPMEQAFAAHVACTRREVWRGRELTDEVRVLREKSDRLERQNERLEERNNRLETQMEALRLQMSQLLTEHGQVVDVVQEHDVRITENRTDITETQAMVQASDAMLNAWAAQFIEEPPQEDGPEFEAEDLEDEDLDEDPNEDLEEDDDDGDAASDISHVSMDSD
;
A
#
# COMPACT_ATOMS: atom_id res chain seq x y z
N MET A 1 -19.95 -129.52 64.51
CA MET A 1 -20.18 -128.42 63.54
C MET A 1 -19.65 -127.15 64.17
N ALA A 2 -18.45 -126.75 63.76
CA ALA A 2 -17.84 -125.46 64.04
C ALA A 2 -17.58 -124.77 62.69
N ASP A 3 -17.24 -123.48 62.75
CA ASP A 3 -16.98 -122.51 61.66
C ASP A 3 -18.23 -121.70 61.25
N ASN A 4 -18.20 -120.38 61.04
CA ASN A 4 -17.11 -119.41 60.87
C ASN A 4 -17.75 -118.02 61.11
N ASN A 5 -17.31 -117.24 62.11
CA ASN A 5 -16.34 -116.14 62.00
C ASN A 5 -16.89 -114.82 61.40
N ASN A 6 -17.09 -113.85 62.29
CA ASN A 6 -17.17 -112.42 62.02
C ASN A 6 -15.83 -111.93 61.45
N ASN A 7 -15.82 -111.19 60.33
CA ASN A 7 -14.79 -110.17 60.13
C ASN A 7 -15.21 -109.03 59.18
N ALA A 8 -14.97 -107.81 59.66
CA ALA A 8 -14.66 -106.57 58.90
C ALA A 8 -15.70 -106.10 57.86
N ASN A 9 -16.60 -105.15 58.13
CA ASN A 9 -16.37 -103.75 58.52
C ASN A 9 -15.05 -103.14 58.01
N ARG A 10 -15.16 -101.95 57.38
CA ARG A 10 -14.12 -101.04 56.82
C ARG A 10 -14.01 -101.16 55.29
N ASN A 11 -14.66 -100.33 54.46
CA ASN A 11 -14.07 -99.04 54.06
C ASN A 11 -14.98 -98.14 53.17
N SER A 12 -16.31 -98.18 53.26
CA SER A 12 -17.16 -97.36 52.35
C SER A 12 -17.77 -96.10 52.95
N ALA A 13 -17.69 -95.92 54.27
CA ALA A 13 -18.27 -94.75 54.96
C ALA A 13 -17.28 -93.59 55.19
N GLY A 14 -15.96 -93.82 55.03
CA GLY A 14 -14.94 -92.79 55.20
C GLY A 14 -14.57 -92.02 53.92
N HIS A 15 -14.99 -92.51 52.75
CA HIS A 15 -14.60 -91.93 51.45
C HIS A 15 -15.58 -90.87 50.94
N ALA A 16 -16.88 -91.02 51.22
CA ALA A 16 -17.92 -90.09 50.74
C ALA A 16 -17.84 -88.72 51.44
N THR A 17 -17.55 -88.69 52.73
CA THR A 17 -17.42 -87.45 53.53
C THR A 17 -16.17 -86.65 53.15
N THR A 18 -15.07 -87.34 52.83
CA THR A 18 -13.84 -86.68 52.36
C THR A 18 -13.98 -86.14 50.94
N ASP A 19 -14.66 -86.87 50.06
CA ASP A 19 -14.85 -86.46 48.66
C ASP A 19 -15.82 -85.27 48.55
N ASP A 20 -16.86 -85.23 49.39
CA ASP A 20 -17.79 -84.10 49.48
C ASP A 20 -17.12 -82.83 50.04
N MET A 21 -16.27 -82.96 51.06
CA MET A 21 -15.44 -81.85 51.56
C MET A 21 -14.47 -81.32 50.49
N VAL A 22 -13.87 -82.22 49.69
CA VAL A 22 -12.99 -81.85 48.57
C VAL A 22 -13.80 -81.16 47.47
N ALA A 23 -15.00 -81.63 47.15
CA ALA A 23 -15.88 -81.02 46.17
C ALA A 23 -16.36 -79.61 46.61
N GLU A 24 -16.69 -79.44 47.88
CA GLU A 24 -17.08 -78.15 48.44
C GLU A 24 -15.90 -77.17 48.50
N SER A 25 -14.71 -77.65 48.88
CA SER A 25 -13.48 -76.86 48.80
C SER A 25 -13.18 -76.43 47.37
N ARG A 26 -13.38 -77.30 46.37
CA ARG A 26 -13.24 -76.95 44.96
C ARG A 26 -14.26 -75.89 44.53
N ARG A 27 -15.52 -76.00 44.98
CA ARG A 27 -16.55 -74.97 44.71
C ARG A 27 -16.16 -73.61 45.32
N ARG A 28 -15.68 -73.58 46.56
CA ARG A 28 -15.19 -72.34 47.20
C ARG A 28 -14.03 -71.70 46.43
N VAL A 29 -13.06 -72.52 45.98
CA VAL A 29 -11.95 -72.02 45.16
C VAL A 29 -12.47 -71.47 43.83
N HIS A 30 -13.39 -72.16 43.16
CA HIS A 30 -14.00 -71.67 41.92
C HIS A 30 -14.80 -70.37 42.12
N ASP A 31 -15.51 -70.23 43.23
CA ASP A 31 -16.26 -69.01 43.58
C ASP A 31 -15.31 -67.81 43.82
N ILE A 32 -14.20 -68.04 44.53
CA ILE A 32 -13.16 -67.03 44.75
C ILE A 32 -12.51 -66.62 43.42
N VAL A 33 -12.18 -67.59 42.57
CA VAL A 33 -11.59 -67.31 41.24
C VAL A 33 -12.58 -66.52 40.38
N ALA A 34 -13.85 -66.91 40.34
CA ALA A 34 -14.88 -66.18 39.61
C ALA A 34 -15.08 -64.74 40.14
N GLN A 35 -14.99 -64.54 41.46
CA GLN A 35 -15.05 -63.21 42.07
C GLN A 35 -13.84 -62.34 41.68
N VAL A 36 -12.63 -62.92 41.68
CA VAL A 36 -11.40 -62.23 41.28
C VAL A 36 -11.40 -61.88 39.80
N ASP A 37 -11.83 -62.80 38.93
CA ASP A 37 -11.95 -62.57 37.49
C ASP A 37 -12.95 -61.45 37.19
N ALA A 38 -14.12 -61.46 37.85
CA ALA A 38 -15.12 -60.41 37.70
C ALA A 38 -14.61 -59.03 38.14
N GLU A 39 -13.78 -58.97 39.17
CA GLU A 39 -13.15 -57.74 39.65
C GLU A 39 -12.05 -57.24 38.69
N MET A 40 -11.23 -58.15 38.17
CA MET A 40 -10.23 -57.83 37.16
C MET A 40 -10.88 -57.27 35.89
N ASP A 41 -11.98 -57.88 35.43
CA ASP A 41 -12.76 -57.39 34.29
C ASP A 41 -13.39 -56.01 34.52
N ARG A 42 -13.77 -55.67 35.75
CA ARG A 42 -14.21 -54.29 36.08
C ARG A 42 -13.05 -53.31 35.94
N ARG A 43 -11.89 -53.64 36.50
CA ARG A 43 -10.69 -52.77 36.46
C ARG A 43 -10.18 -52.55 35.03
N VAL A 44 -10.20 -53.59 34.19
CA VAL A 44 -9.83 -53.45 32.77
C VAL A 44 -10.81 -52.51 32.05
N ARG A 45 -12.12 -52.65 32.30
CA ARG A 45 -13.14 -51.74 31.75
C ARG A 45 -12.97 -50.30 32.22
N ASP A 46 -12.63 -50.08 33.48
CA ASP A 46 -12.42 -48.74 34.02
C ASP A 46 -11.13 -48.09 33.52
N ALA A 47 -10.04 -48.87 33.40
CA ALA A 47 -8.79 -48.42 32.78
C ALA A 47 -8.97 -48.10 31.29
N ALA A 48 -9.74 -48.89 30.56
CA ALA A 48 -10.08 -48.60 29.17
C ALA A 48 -10.91 -47.31 29.05
N ARG A 49 -11.90 -47.11 29.92
CA ARG A 49 -12.71 -45.89 29.96
C ARG A 49 -11.89 -44.65 30.28
N ALA A 50 -10.98 -44.73 31.25
CA ALA A 50 -10.07 -43.63 31.57
C ALA A 50 -9.14 -43.26 30.40
N ARG A 51 -8.72 -44.24 29.59
CA ARG A 51 -7.87 -43.99 28.42
C ARG A 51 -8.60 -43.27 27.28
N TYR A 52 -9.84 -43.66 26.96
CA TYR A 52 -10.57 -43.10 25.82
C TYR A 52 -11.39 -41.85 26.16
N TRP A 53 -11.92 -41.76 27.38
CA TRP A 53 -12.84 -40.71 27.81
C TRP A 53 -12.38 -39.97 29.07
N GLY A 54 -11.14 -40.18 29.54
CA GLY A 54 -10.64 -39.57 30.78
C GLY A 54 -10.58 -38.04 30.74
N TRP A 55 -10.56 -37.43 29.54
CA TRP A 55 -10.60 -35.98 29.35
C TRP A 55 -12.00 -35.38 29.55
N LEU A 56 -13.06 -36.16 29.32
CA LEU A 56 -14.43 -35.66 29.22
C LEU A 56 -14.98 -35.10 30.54
N PRO A 57 -14.80 -35.76 31.71
CA PRO A 57 -15.22 -35.18 32.99
C PRO A 57 -14.58 -33.83 33.29
N THR A 58 -13.29 -33.66 32.95
CA THR A 58 -12.54 -32.41 33.18
C THR A 58 -13.07 -31.27 32.32
N ILE A 59 -13.34 -31.52 31.04
CA ILE A 59 -13.89 -30.51 30.11
C ILE A 59 -15.33 -30.14 30.48
N LEU A 60 -16.15 -31.11 30.90
CA LEU A 60 -17.50 -30.83 31.38
C LEU A 60 -17.48 -29.94 32.64
N GLN A 61 -16.54 -30.19 33.55
CA GLN A 61 -16.39 -29.36 34.75
C GLN A 61 -15.96 -27.93 34.42
N SER A 62 -15.04 -27.74 33.46
CA SER A 62 -14.66 -26.39 33.01
C SER A 62 -15.84 -25.65 32.37
N TRP A 63 -16.62 -26.32 31.53
CA TRP A 63 -17.83 -25.72 30.94
C TRP A 63 -18.90 -25.37 31.98
N ILE A 64 -19.13 -26.23 32.98
CA ILE A 64 -20.09 -25.94 34.07
C ILE A 64 -19.69 -24.66 34.83
N VAL A 65 -18.39 -24.46 35.07
CA VAL A 65 -17.87 -23.28 35.77
C VAL A 65 -17.94 -22.04 34.88
N GLU A 66 -17.49 -22.13 33.63
CA GLU A 66 -17.49 -21.00 32.69
C GLU A 66 -18.90 -20.53 32.32
N GLU A 67 -19.80 -21.47 32.05
CA GLU A 67 -21.20 -21.19 31.65
C GLU A 67 -22.15 -21.00 32.84
N ARG A 68 -21.63 -21.12 34.07
CA ARG A 68 -22.39 -20.98 35.33
C ARG A 68 -23.66 -21.83 35.34
N VAL A 69 -23.55 -23.09 34.92
CA VAL A 69 -24.70 -23.99 34.80
C VAL A 69 -25.26 -24.32 36.20
N PRO A 70 -26.55 -24.05 36.48
CA PRO A 70 -27.13 -24.32 37.79
C PRO A 70 -27.02 -25.81 38.20
N PRO A 71 -26.72 -26.10 39.48
CA PRO A 71 -26.76 -27.45 40.00
C PRO A 71 -28.16 -28.06 39.88
N TYR A 72 -28.26 -29.27 39.32
CA TYR A 72 -29.52 -29.97 39.19
C TYR A 72 -30.07 -30.36 40.57
N ARG A 73 -31.35 -30.04 40.84
CA ARG A 73 -32.05 -30.42 42.09
C ARG A 73 -33.22 -31.32 41.76
N TYR A 74 -33.10 -32.62 42.05
CA TYR A 74 -34.26 -33.52 42.11
C TYR A 74 -34.28 -34.30 43.43
N PRO A 75 -35.43 -34.37 44.14
CA PRO A 75 -35.57 -35.19 45.32
C PRO A 75 -35.89 -36.64 44.92
N GLY A 76 -34.99 -37.56 45.27
CA GLY A 76 -35.22 -39.01 45.24
C GLY A 76 -34.98 -39.66 43.87
N ASP A 77 -33.82 -40.30 43.70
CA ASP A 77 -33.68 -41.40 42.74
C ASP A 77 -32.49 -42.30 43.12
N THR A 78 -32.79 -43.36 43.88
CA THR A 78 -31.89 -44.50 44.14
C THR A 78 -32.38 -45.70 43.34
N THR A 79 -32.00 -45.79 42.07
CA THR A 79 -32.07 -47.07 41.33
C THR A 79 -30.85 -47.21 40.41
N PRO A 80 -29.94 -48.18 40.62
CA PRO A 80 -28.76 -48.35 39.79
C PRO A 80 -29.09 -49.19 38.55
N GLY A 81 -29.70 -48.58 37.54
CA GLY A 81 -29.73 -49.12 36.18
C GLY A 81 -28.43 -48.80 35.45
N HIS A 82 -27.97 -49.68 34.56
CA HIS A 82 -26.69 -49.63 33.82
C HIS A 82 -26.28 -48.21 33.37
N ARG A 83 -25.47 -47.52 34.21
CA ARG A 83 -25.00 -46.16 33.98
C ARG A 83 -23.62 -46.17 33.32
N LEU A 84 -23.47 -45.27 32.35
CA LEU A 84 -22.18 -44.76 31.87
C LEU A 84 -21.26 -44.38 33.06
N PRO A 85 -19.92 -44.39 32.89
CA PRO A 85 -19.01 -44.03 33.97
C PRO A 85 -19.44 -42.71 34.66
N PRO A 86 -19.43 -42.65 36.00
CA PRO A 86 -19.93 -41.51 36.74
C PRO A 86 -19.11 -40.26 36.39
N PHE A 87 -19.75 -39.26 35.78
CA PHE A 87 -19.12 -38.02 35.32
C PHE A 87 -18.76 -37.05 36.46
N GLY A 88 -18.99 -37.42 37.72
CA GLY A 88 -18.86 -36.52 38.88
C GLY A 88 -19.94 -35.44 38.96
N VAL A 89 -20.76 -35.29 37.92
CA VAL A 89 -21.88 -34.35 37.78
C VAL A 89 -23.10 -35.04 37.14
N PRO A 90 -24.34 -34.61 37.44
CA PRO A 90 -25.55 -35.13 36.79
C PRO A 90 -25.50 -35.00 35.26
N MET A 91 -26.07 -35.97 34.54
CA MET A 91 -26.03 -36.02 33.07
C MET A 91 -26.75 -34.83 32.43
N GLU A 92 -27.84 -34.38 33.05
CA GLU A 92 -28.61 -33.21 32.66
C GLU A 92 -27.79 -31.92 32.78
N GLN A 93 -26.95 -31.83 33.83
CA GLN A 93 -26.06 -30.68 34.03
C GLN A 93 -24.92 -30.66 33.02
N ALA A 94 -24.34 -31.82 32.71
CA ALA A 94 -23.34 -31.96 31.65
C ALA A 94 -23.91 -31.62 30.27
N PHE A 95 -25.13 -32.06 29.97
CA PHE A 95 -25.82 -31.72 28.73
C PHE A 95 -26.11 -30.21 28.63
N ALA A 96 -26.58 -29.59 29.72
CA ALA A 96 -26.81 -28.15 29.78
C ALA A 96 -25.52 -27.35 29.55
N ALA A 97 -24.39 -27.78 30.12
CA ALA A 97 -23.08 -27.16 29.91
C ALA A 97 -22.62 -27.27 28.45
N HIS A 98 -22.82 -28.43 27.84
CA HIS A 98 -22.50 -28.62 26.43
C HIS A 98 -23.35 -27.72 25.52
N VAL A 99 -24.67 -27.65 25.74
CA VAL A 99 -25.57 -26.77 24.96
C VAL A 99 -25.24 -25.29 25.15
N ALA A 100 -24.91 -24.86 26.38
CA ALA A 100 -24.50 -23.48 26.65
C ALA A 100 -23.18 -23.12 25.95
N CYS A 101 -22.15 -23.97 26.09
CA CYS A 101 -20.86 -23.78 25.44
C CYS A 101 -21.01 -23.75 23.91
N THR A 102 -21.70 -24.72 23.33
CA THR A 102 -21.94 -24.76 21.87
C THR A 102 -22.69 -23.53 21.37
N ARG A 103 -23.69 -23.05 22.11
CA ARG A 103 -24.40 -21.81 21.79
C ARG A 103 -23.47 -20.60 21.85
N ARG A 104 -22.65 -20.48 22.89
CA ARG A 104 -21.66 -19.40 23.05
C ARG A 104 -20.67 -19.38 21.88
N GLU A 105 -20.14 -20.54 21.50
CA GLU A 105 -19.21 -20.66 20.38
C GLU A 105 -19.86 -20.30 19.03
N VAL A 106 -21.13 -20.67 18.81
CA VAL A 106 -21.87 -20.23 17.61
C VAL A 106 -22.04 -18.72 17.57
N TRP A 107 -22.31 -18.07 18.71
CA TRP A 107 -22.39 -16.61 18.77
C TRP A 107 -21.05 -15.94 18.49
N ARG A 108 -19.95 -16.41 19.11
CA ARG A 108 -18.60 -15.90 18.83
C ARG A 108 -18.20 -16.11 17.38
N GLY A 109 -18.54 -17.26 16.79
CA GLY A 109 -18.29 -17.53 15.37
C GLY A 109 -19.02 -16.56 14.43
N ARG A 110 -20.25 -16.15 14.77
CA ARG A 110 -21.00 -15.14 14.01
C ARG A 110 -20.34 -13.76 14.11
N GLU A 111 -19.97 -13.34 15.31
CA GLU A 111 -19.27 -12.07 15.54
C GLU A 111 -17.95 -11.99 14.78
N LEU A 112 -17.11 -13.05 14.86
CA LEU A 112 -15.88 -13.15 14.08
C LEU A 112 -16.14 -13.10 12.57
N THR A 113 -17.22 -13.72 12.09
CA THR A 113 -17.58 -13.67 10.66
C THR A 113 -17.97 -12.26 10.24
N ASP A 114 -18.71 -11.53 11.07
CA ASP A 114 -19.07 -10.14 10.83
C ASP A 114 -17.86 -9.21 10.84
N GLU A 115 -16.92 -9.40 11.78
CA GLU A 115 -15.66 -8.65 11.82
C GLU A 115 -14.82 -8.91 10.55
N VAL A 116 -14.67 -10.16 10.13
CA VAL A 116 -13.98 -10.53 8.89
C VAL A 116 -14.65 -9.90 7.68
N ARG A 117 -15.98 -9.84 7.64
CA ARG A 117 -16.72 -9.17 6.56
C ARG A 117 -16.42 -7.67 6.51
N VAL A 118 -16.45 -6.98 7.65
CA VAL A 118 -16.12 -5.54 7.73
C VAL A 118 -14.66 -5.27 7.35
N LEU A 119 -13.73 -6.13 7.76
CA LEU A 119 -12.33 -6.02 7.38
C LEU A 119 -12.13 -6.20 5.88
N ARG A 120 -12.82 -7.15 5.26
CA ARG A 120 -12.81 -7.33 3.79
C ARG A 120 -13.34 -6.09 3.09
N GLU A 121 -14.47 -5.54 3.52
CA GLU A 121 -15.03 -4.31 2.93
C GLU A 121 -14.06 -3.12 3.03
N LYS A 122 -13.39 -2.97 4.18
CA LYS A 122 -12.33 -1.95 4.35
C LYS A 122 -11.14 -2.22 3.42
N SER A 123 -10.72 -3.47 3.28
CA SER A 123 -9.65 -3.88 2.37
C SER A 123 -10.00 -3.52 0.93
N ASP A 124 -11.19 -3.87 0.46
CA ASP A 124 -11.66 -3.55 -0.89
C ASP A 124 -11.74 -2.02 -1.11
N ARG A 125 -12.08 -1.26 -0.06
CA ARG A 125 -12.08 0.21 -0.13
C ARG A 125 -10.68 0.78 -0.30
N LEU A 126 -9.71 0.24 0.45
CA LEU A 126 -8.30 0.63 0.36
C LEU A 126 -7.72 0.25 -1.00
N GLU A 127 -8.04 -0.93 -1.51
CA GLU A 127 -7.61 -1.38 -2.84
C GLU A 127 -8.08 -0.41 -3.93
N ARG A 128 -9.36 -0.04 -3.94
CA ARG A 128 -9.89 0.99 -4.87
C ARG A 128 -9.29 2.37 -4.67
N GLN A 129 -8.83 2.72 -3.46
CA GLN A 129 -8.13 3.98 -3.22
C GLN A 129 -6.70 3.91 -3.78
N ASN A 130 -6.05 2.75 -3.65
CA ASN A 130 -4.71 2.52 -4.15
C ASN A 130 -4.69 2.53 -5.68
N GLU A 131 -5.64 1.85 -6.34
CA GLU A 131 -5.82 1.90 -7.81
C GLU A 131 -5.94 3.35 -8.31
N ARG A 132 -6.75 4.18 -7.63
CA ARG A 132 -6.91 5.60 -7.98
C ARG A 132 -5.64 6.42 -7.79
N LEU A 133 -4.80 6.09 -6.80
CA LEU A 133 -3.52 6.74 -6.59
C LEU A 133 -2.49 6.30 -7.63
N GLU A 134 -2.50 5.03 -7.99
CA GLU A 134 -1.66 4.46 -9.04
C GLU A 134 -1.99 5.09 -10.40
N GLU A 135 -3.27 5.23 -10.75
CA GLU A 135 -3.71 5.96 -11.95
C GLU A 135 -3.22 7.41 -11.96
N ARG A 136 -3.30 8.11 -10.82
CA ARG A 136 -2.80 9.49 -10.69
C ARG A 136 -1.28 9.55 -10.86
N ASN A 137 -0.55 8.61 -10.27
CA ASN A 137 0.90 8.53 -10.42
C ASN A 137 1.29 8.29 -11.88
N ASN A 138 0.65 7.34 -12.56
CA ASN A 138 0.88 7.07 -13.98
C ASN A 138 0.61 8.32 -14.84
N ARG A 139 -0.47 9.07 -14.53
CA ARG A 139 -0.76 10.34 -15.21
C ARG A 139 0.32 11.40 -14.96
N LEU A 140 0.80 11.54 -13.72
CA LEU A 140 1.87 12.48 -13.40
C LEU A 140 3.18 12.09 -14.10
N GLU A 141 3.50 10.80 -14.15
CA GLU A 141 4.69 10.29 -14.83
C GLU A 141 4.65 10.61 -16.33
N THR A 142 3.53 10.34 -17.00
CA THR A 142 3.36 10.72 -18.42
C THR A 142 3.46 12.24 -18.65
N GLN A 143 2.96 13.07 -17.74
CA GLN A 143 3.14 14.53 -17.81
C GLN A 143 4.61 14.94 -17.62
N MET A 144 5.32 14.32 -16.69
CA MET A 144 6.75 14.58 -16.48
C MET A 144 7.59 14.18 -17.71
N GLU A 145 7.28 13.04 -18.34
CA GLU A 145 7.93 12.62 -19.57
C GLU A 145 7.65 13.59 -20.74
N ALA A 146 6.41 14.05 -20.88
CA ALA A 146 6.04 15.04 -21.89
C ALA A 146 6.80 16.36 -21.68
N LEU A 147 6.86 16.85 -20.44
CA LEU A 147 7.62 18.06 -20.10
C LEU A 147 9.12 17.87 -20.37
N ARG A 148 9.68 16.71 -20.01
CA ARG A 148 11.07 16.37 -20.26
C ARG A 148 11.38 16.39 -21.76
N LEU A 149 10.48 15.85 -22.59
CA LEU A 149 10.62 15.87 -24.05
C LEU A 149 10.56 17.31 -24.59
N GLN A 150 9.60 18.12 -24.13
CA GLN A 150 9.50 19.53 -24.49
C GLN A 150 10.77 20.31 -24.12
N MET A 151 11.31 20.09 -22.92
CA MET A 151 12.55 20.72 -22.47
C MET A 151 13.74 20.29 -23.34
N SER A 152 13.84 19.01 -23.70
CA SER A 152 14.88 18.51 -24.60
C SER A 152 14.79 19.17 -25.97
N GLN A 153 13.58 19.35 -26.50
CA GLN A 153 13.36 20.05 -27.76
C GLN A 153 13.77 21.52 -27.64
N LEU A 154 13.30 22.23 -26.61
CA LEU A 154 13.66 23.63 -26.36
C LEU A 154 15.17 23.84 -26.26
N LEU A 155 15.88 22.95 -25.55
CA LEU A 155 17.35 23.01 -25.45
C LEU A 155 18.03 22.81 -26.80
N THR A 156 17.45 21.98 -27.67
CA THR A 156 17.96 21.74 -29.04
C THR A 156 17.75 22.98 -29.90
N GLU A 157 16.54 23.55 -29.89
CA GLU A 157 16.22 24.80 -30.62
C GLU A 157 17.08 25.97 -30.13
N HIS A 158 17.25 26.11 -28.82
CA HIS A 158 18.13 27.13 -28.24
C HIS A 158 19.59 26.94 -28.70
N GLY A 159 20.08 25.71 -28.79
CA GLY A 159 21.39 25.42 -29.36
C GLY A 159 21.53 25.93 -30.80
N GLN A 160 20.54 25.65 -31.64
CA GLN A 160 20.52 26.14 -33.03
C GLN A 160 20.52 27.66 -33.12
N VAL A 161 19.75 28.36 -32.29
CA VAL A 161 19.73 29.83 -32.26
C VAL A 161 21.09 30.39 -31.85
N VAL A 162 21.72 29.80 -30.83
CA VAL A 162 23.08 30.19 -30.41
C VAL A 162 24.08 30.02 -31.56
N ASP A 163 24.03 28.90 -32.27
CA ASP A 163 24.89 28.65 -33.44
C ASP A 163 24.70 29.71 -34.53
N VAL A 164 23.45 30.06 -34.85
CA VAL A 164 23.12 31.10 -35.85
C VAL A 164 23.60 32.48 -35.41
N VAL A 165 23.40 32.85 -34.15
CA VAL A 165 23.87 34.13 -33.60
C VAL A 165 25.39 34.20 -33.66
N GLN A 166 26.08 33.11 -33.30
CA GLN A 166 27.54 33.06 -33.35
C GLN A 166 28.07 33.15 -34.78
N GLU A 167 27.43 32.50 -35.75
CA GLU A 167 27.76 32.66 -37.17
C GLU A 167 27.56 34.11 -37.63
N HIS A 168 26.44 34.72 -37.25
CA HIS A 168 26.12 36.11 -37.60
C HIS A 168 27.14 37.09 -37.00
N ASP A 169 27.57 36.89 -35.75
CA ASP A 169 28.60 37.71 -35.11
C ASP A 169 29.93 37.62 -35.88
N VAL A 170 30.34 36.41 -36.31
CA VAL A 170 31.53 36.23 -37.15
C VAL A 170 31.38 37.01 -38.45
N ARG A 171 30.24 36.89 -39.14
CA ARG A 171 29.98 37.60 -40.39
C ARG A 171 29.95 39.12 -40.22
N ILE A 172 29.43 39.65 -39.10
CA ILE A 172 29.50 41.08 -38.79
C ILE A 172 30.96 41.51 -38.66
N THR A 173 31.79 40.73 -37.95
CA THR A 173 33.21 41.08 -37.78
C THR A 173 33.97 41.08 -39.10
N GLU A 174 33.71 40.10 -39.98
CA GLU A 174 34.30 40.02 -41.32
C GLU A 174 33.84 41.18 -42.21
N ASN A 175 32.54 41.46 -42.27
CA ASN A 175 32.03 42.62 -43.02
C ASN A 175 32.62 43.94 -42.52
N ARG A 176 32.80 44.09 -41.20
CA ARG A 176 33.42 45.28 -40.62
C ARG A 176 34.88 45.41 -41.08
N THR A 177 35.64 44.33 -41.13
CA THR A 177 37.02 44.37 -41.65
C THR A 177 37.06 44.73 -43.12
N ASP A 178 36.17 44.15 -43.94
CA ASP A 178 36.08 44.45 -45.38
C ASP A 178 35.72 45.92 -45.63
N ILE A 179 34.78 46.48 -44.86
CA ILE A 179 34.43 47.90 -44.93
C ILE A 179 35.64 48.77 -44.57
N THR A 180 36.41 48.41 -43.52
CA THR A 180 37.60 49.20 -43.18
C THR A 180 38.70 49.10 -44.24
N GLU A 181 38.88 47.94 -44.87
CA GLU A 181 39.84 47.77 -45.96
C GLU A 181 39.44 48.56 -47.20
N THR A 182 38.16 48.49 -47.60
CA THR A 182 37.63 49.27 -48.72
C THR A 182 37.72 50.77 -48.46
N GLN A 183 37.42 51.23 -47.23
CA GLN A 183 37.59 52.63 -46.83
C GLN A 183 39.06 53.07 -46.90
N ALA A 184 40.01 52.24 -46.44
CA ALA A 184 41.43 52.54 -46.54
C ALA A 184 41.90 52.64 -47.99
N MET A 185 41.39 51.77 -48.88
CA MET A 185 41.67 51.81 -50.31
C MET A 185 41.14 53.10 -50.97
N VAL A 186 39.93 53.53 -50.62
CA VAL A 186 39.36 54.80 -51.10
C VAL A 186 40.20 55.98 -50.62
N GLN A 187 40.55 56.04 -49.32
CA GLN A 187 41.39 57.11 -48.77
C GLN A 187 42.78 57.16 -49.42
N ALA A 188 43.39 56.01 -49.70
CA ALA A 188 44.66 55.95 -50.42
C ALA A 188 44.54 56.48 -51.87
N SER A 189 43.45 56.16 -52.56
CA SER A 189 43.14 56.70 -53.89
C SER A 189 42.94 58.22 -53.85
N ASP A 190 42.17 58.73 -52.89
CA ASP A 190 41.94 60.16 -52.71
C ASP A 190 43.24 60.91 -52.38
N ALA A 191 44.08 60.36 -51.50
CA ALA A 191 45.38 60.92 -51.17
C ALA A 191 46.30 61.00 -52.40
N MET A 192 46.28 59.98 -53.25
CA MET A 192 47.04 59.96 -54.50
C MET A 192 46.52 61.00 -55.50
N LEU A 193 45.20 61.14 -55.67
CA LEU A 193 44.59 62.15 -56.52
C LEU A 193 44.91 63.58 -56.03
N ASN A 194 44.83 63.81 -54.72
CA ASN A 194 45.19 65.09 -54.11
C ASN A 194 46.69 65.41 -54.29
N ALA A 195 47.58 64.43 -54.11
CA ALA A 195 49.01 64.60 -54.35
C ALA A 195 49.33 64.89 -55.83
N TRP A 196 48.56 64.32 -56.76
CA TRP A 196 48.65 64.64 -58.18
C TRP A 196 48.15 66.05 -58.47
N ALA A 197 46.97 66.43 -57.95
CA ALA A 197 46.39 67.76 -58.14
C ALA A 197 47.30 68.86 -57.57
N ALA A 198 47.95 68.64 -56.43
CA ALA A 198 48.90 69.57 -55.83
C ALA A 198 50.13 69.89 -56.73
N GLN A 199 50.45 69.05 -57.73
CA GLN A 199 51.49 69.38 -58.72
C GLN A 199 51.03 70.43 -59.75
N PHE A 200 49.72 70.65 -59.88
CA PHE A 200 49.11 71.56 -60.85
C PHE A 200 48.49 72.81 -60.22
N ILE A 201 48.31 72.83 -58.90
CA ILE A 201 47.94 74.04 -58.17
C ILE A 201 49.22 74.86 -57.98
N GLU A 202 49.52 75.69 -58.98
CA GLU A 202 50.31 76.89 -58.76
C GLU A 202 49.42 77.82 -57.92
N GLU A 203 49.79 78.08 -56.67
CA GLU A 203 49.12 79.08 -55.83
C GLU A 203 49.18 80.41 -56.60
N PRO A 204 48.05 80.94 -57.11
CA PRO A 204 48.10 82.24 -57.77
C PRO A 204 48.54 83.26 -56.71
N PRO A 205 49.39 84.24 -57.05
CA PRO A 205 49.64 85.33 -56.13
C PRO A 205 48.29 85.93 -55.74
N GLN A 206 48.14 86.32 -54.47
CA GLN A 206 47.04 87.19 -54.07
C GLN A 206 47.09 88.43 -54.98
N GLU A 207 46.28 88.43 -56.03
CA GLU A 207 45.97 89.64 -56.76
C GLU A 207 45.08 90.46 -55.82
N ASP A 208 45.65 91.51 -55.25
CA ASP A 208 44.91 92.70 -54.83
C ASP A 208 44.13 93.23 -56.04
N GLY A 209 42.96 92.63 -56.28
CA GLY A 209 41.92 93.11 -57.16
C GLY A 209 41.00 94.09 -56.42
N PRO A 210 40.34 95.01 -57.14
CA PRO A 210 39.99 96.35 -56.64
C PRO A 210 39.04 96.34 -55.44
N GLU A 211 39.27 97.25 -54.49
CA GLU A 211 38.26 97.66 -53.50
C GLU A 211 37.02 98.16 -54.25
N PHE A 212 36.04 97.28 -54.45
CA PHE A 212 34.67 97.69 -54.72
C PHE A 212 34.03 97.99 -53.37
N GLU A 213 33.69 99.27 -53.14
CA GLU A 213 32.70 99.65 -52.14
C GLU A 213 31.42 98.87 -52.44
N ALA A 214 31.12 97.88 -51.61
CA ALA A 214 29.78 97.35 -51.50
C ALA A 214 28.93 98.48 -50.89
N GLU A 215 28.21 99.21 -51.73
CA GLU A 215 27.07 100.01 -51.29
C GLU A 215 26.14 99.10 -50.48
N ASP A 216 25.82 99.54 -49.25
CA ASP A 216 24.82 98.98 -48.35
C ASP A 216 23.54 98.65 -49.13
N LEU A 217 23.25 97.36 -49.30
CA LEU A 217 21.89 96.88 -49.44
C LEU A 217 21.49 96.31 -48.09
N GLU A 218 20.90 97.21 -47.31
CA GLU A 218 20.20 96.98 -46.06
C GLU A 218 19.24 95.78 -46.19
N ASP A 219 19.44 94.85 -45.26
CA ASP A 219 18.52 93.85 -44.70
C ASP A 219 17.08 93.83 -45.25
N GLU A 220 16.68 92.68 -45.81
CA GLU A 220 15.27 92.28 -45.76
C GLU A 220 15.18 90.86 -45.22
N ASP A 221 14.73 90.80 -43.97
CA ASP A 221 14.54 89.62 -43.14
C ASP A 221 13.59 88.62 -43.79
N LEU A 222 14.04 87.39 -44.00
CA LEU A 222 13.15 86.25 -44.18
C LEU A 222 13.37 85.28 -43.03
N ASP A 223 12.67 85.59 -41.92
CA ASP A 223 12.38 84.69 -40.82
C ASP A 223 11.62 83.47 -41.36
N GLU A 224 12.33 82.41 -41.74
CA GLU A 224 11.73 81.10 -41.99
C GLU A 224 11.61 80.37 -40.64
N ASP A 225 10.38 80.39 -40.11
CA ASP A 225 9.90 79.85 -38.82
C ASP A 225 10.37 78.39 -38.59
N PRO A 226 10.91 78.01 -37.41
CA PRO A 226 11.45 76.67 -37.17
C PRO A 226 10.41 75.59 -36.83
N ASN A 227 9.13 75.76 -37.21
CA ASN A 227 8.01 74.96 -36.68
C ASN A 227 7.03 74.36 -37.71
N GLU A 228 7.48 73.96 -38.91
CA GLU A 228 6.71 73.00 -39.71
C GLU A 228 7.09 71.55 -39.36
N ASP A 229 6.64 71.09 -38.19
CA ASP A 229 6.50 69.66 -37.92
C ASP A 229 5.39 69.14 -38.85
N LEU A 230 5.76 68.20 -39.72
CA LEU A 230 4.82 67.46 -40.56
C LEU A 230 3.84 66.70 -39.65
N GLU A 231 2.56 67.04 -39.78
CA GLU A 231 1.46 66.26 -39.24
C GLU A 231 1.50 64.82 -39.80
N GLU A 232 1.68 63.83 -38.93
CA GLU A 232 1.22 62.46 -39.19
C GLU A 232 -0.10 62.26 -38.43
N ASP A 233 -1.19 62.42 -39.17
CA ASP A 233 -2.51 61.91 -38.83
C ASP A 233 -2.48 60.36 -38.74
N ASP A 234 -3.05 59.88 -37.64
CA ASP A 234 -3.94 58.72 -37.52
C ASP A 234 -3.44 57.33 -37.92
N ASP A 235 -3.26 56.43 -36.94
CA ASP A 235 -4.25 55.36 -36.65
C ASP A 235 -3.74 54.47 -35.50
N ASP A 236 -4.41 54.51 -34.36
CA ASP A 236 -4.94 53.29 -33.73
C ASP A 236 -5.77 53.67 -32.51
N GLY A 237 -7.07 53.72 -32.78
CA GLY A 237 -8.13 53.98 -31.82
C GLY A 237 -8.14 53.04 -30.62
N ASP A 238 -8.34 53.70 -29.48
CA ASP A 238 -9.20 53.35 -28.36
C ASP A 238 -9.75 51.91 -28.18
N ALA A 239 -9.56 51.50 -26.93
CA ALA A 239 -10.58 50.96 -26.03
C ALA A 239 -10.83 49.44 -25.98
N ALA A 240 -10.38 48.91 -24.85
CA ALA A 240 -11.12 48.07 -23.92
C ALA A 240 -11.48 46.63 -24.35
N SER A 241 -10.86 45.66 -23.68
CA SER A 241 -11.64 44.61 -23.02
C SER A 241 -10.89 43.98 -21.85
N ASP A 242 -11.56 44.08 -20.70
CA ASP A 242 -11.36 43.35 -19.46
C ASP A 242 -11.02 41.87 -19.66
N ILE A 243 -10.02 41.40 -18.90
CA ILE A 243 -10.06 40.02 -18.38
C ILE A 243 -9.94 40.06 -16.86
N SER A 244 -11.11 40.12 -16.24
CA SER A 244 -11.35 39.86 -14.83
C SER A 244 -10.96 38.42 -14.48
N HIS A 245 -10.12 38.28 -13.45
CA HIS A 245 -9.92 37.02 -12.72
C HIS A 245 -10.80 37.04 -11.47
N VAL A 246 -11.85 36.22 -11.39
CA VAL A 246 -12.46 35.89 -10.10
C VAL A 246 -13.13 34.50 -10.09
N SER A 247 -12.62 33.70 -9.16
CA SER A 247 -13.15 32.55 -8.41
C SER A 247 -14.31 31.70 -8.94
N MET A 248 -13.94 30.42 -9.10
CA MET A 248 -14.70 29.21 -8.82
C MET A 248 -15.55 29.33 -7.54
N ASP A 249 -16.87 29.17 -7.67
CA ASP A 249 -17.74 28.72 -6.58
C ASP A 249 -18.64 27.60 -7.14
N SER A 250 -18.68 26.47 -6.45
CA SER A 250 -19.63 25.38 -6.66
C SER A 250 -20.10 24.94 -5.28
N ASP A 251 -21.41 25.04 -5.06
CA ASP A 251 -22.17 24.34 -4.04
C ASP A 251 -23.36 23.66 -4.75
#